data_AF-A0A9D6MUK7-F1
#
_entry.id   AF-A0A9D6MUK7-F1
#
_cell.length_a   1.000
_cell.length_b   1.000
_cell.length_c   1.000
_cell.angle_alpha   90.00
_cell.angle_beta   90.00
_cell.angle_gamma   90.00
#
_symmetry.space_group_name_H-M   'P 1'
#
loop_
_entity.id
_entity.type
_entity.pdbx_description
1 polymer ?
#
loop_
_entity_poly.entity_id
_entity_poly.type
_entity_poly.pdbx_seq_one_letter_code
_entity_poly.pdbx_strand_id
1 'polypeptide(L)'
;MNITSSGRHAIIARFLAALMSFISFAHSAQADPTDPGGGIGGTGITGFGVVQKFGSIFVNGREYFLDNRTHVTREDALSDEKMLRLGDVVRVEGRIDPSSGKSMAISVDSHVALQGRVEKVDVTSGTVTMLGQTVRVTSATLGDTPENGALLLTRLHSGTRIAVSGFARSDGSWTATRIDPIVVDDSRFVLRGAVQTTDPGRGQFRIGGQLLTMPAGLLSAQPKMGDVVRIIGHYGDAALQIESVKSDRLMIGAVGQAVEMGGYIQAQPGAGKLVSNGIELKYSDASAFIGGTVADLHKDIPVAVRGELQADGTVFVRALLINVEPMRVSLPELDRRTPRETPHEQRNNREAGEKLEREKPTA
;
A
#
# COMPACT_ATOMS: atom_id res chain seq x y z
N MET A 1 -59.38 12.70 58.72
CA MET A 1 -59.87 11.46 58.11
C MET A 1 -59.24 11.40 56.73
N ASN A 2 -58.14 10.63 56.63
CA ASN A 2 -57.21 10.64 55.51
C ASN A 2 -57.73 9.82 54.33
N ILE A 3 -57.61 10.36 53.12
CA ILE A 3 -57.72 9.62 51.87
C ILE A 3 -56.31 9.53 51.29
N THR A 4 -55.74 8.33 51.22
CA THR A 4 -54.61 8.02 50.33
C THR A 4 -54.84 6.64 49.73
N SER A 5 -55.16 6.64 48.44
CA SER A 5 -55.21 5.47 47.57
C SER A 5 -53.88 5.35 46.84
N SER A 6 -53.23 4.20 46.96
CA SER A 6 -52.01 3.83 46.28
C SER A 6 -52.33 3.39 44.84
N GLY A 7 -51.81 4.12 43.84
CA GLY A 7 -51.87 3.74 42.44
C GLY A 7 -50.48 3.58 41.84
N ARG A 8 -49.98 2.34 41.82
CA ARG A 8 -48.76 1.93 41.12
C ARG A 8 -48.89 2.24 39.62
N HIS A 9 -48.04 3.11 39.08
CA HIS A 9 -47.86 3.26 37.63
C HIS A 9 -46.56 2.55 37.22
N ALA A 10 -46.73 1.37 36.62
CA ALA A 10 -45.69 0.68 35.89
C ALA A 10 -45.49 1.38 34.54
N ILE A 11 -44.31 1.97 34.34
CA ILE A 11 -43.89 2.51 33.04
C ILE A 11 -43.33 1.34 32.24
N ILE A 12 -44.14 0.84 31.30
CA ILE A 12 -43.74 -0.13 30.29
C ILE A 12 -42.97 0.66 29.20
N ALA A 13 -41.64 0.63 29.27
CA ALA A 13 -40.80 1.09 28.16
C ALA A 13 -40.74 0.00 27.08
N ARG A 14 -41.50 0.22 26.00
CA ARG A 14 -41.42 -0.59 24.78
C ARG A 14 -40.11 -0.26 24.06
N PHE A 15 -39.13 -1.17 24.10
CA PHE A 15 -38.00 -1.13 23.18
C PHE A 15 -38.43 -1.73 21.83
N LEU A 16 -38.48 -0.87 20.82
CA LEU A 16 -38.66 -1.25 19.42
C LEU A 16 -37.35 -1.90 18.95
N ALA A 17 -37.36 -3.22 18.74
CA ALA A 17 -36.27 -3.91 18.08
C ALA A 17 -36.31 -3.59 16.58
N ALA A 18 -35.44 -2.69 16.12
CA ALA A 18 -35.20 -2.48 14.71
C ALA A 18 -34.33 -3.65 14.19
N LEU A 19 -35.00 -4.63 13.59
CA LEU A 19 -34.39 -5.71 12.83
C LEU A 19 -33.79 -5.12 11.55
N MET A 20 -32.50 -4.77 11.55
CA MET A 20 -31.79 -4.46 10.31
C MET A 20 -31.53 -5.76 9.55
N SER A 21 -32.35 -6.02 8.55
CA SER A 21 -32.14 -7.06 7.55
C SER A 21 -30.86 -6.75 6.77
N PHE A 22 -29.86 -7.61 6.87
CA PHE A 22 -28.72 -7.64 5.96
C PHE A 22 -29.24 -8.08 4.58
N ILE A 23 -29.40 -7.14 3.66
CA ILE A 23 -29.51 -7.47 2.24
C ILE A 23 -28.09 -7.72 1.73
N SER A 24 -27.69 -8.99 1.72
CA SER A 24 -26.58 -9.44 0.88
C SER A 24 -26.99 -9.28 -0.58
N PHE A 25 -26.51 -8.22 -1.23
CA PHE A 25 -26.46 -8.20 -2.69
C PHE A 25 -25.32 -9.12 -3.14
N ALA A 26 -25.63 -10.40 -3.27
CA ALA A 26 -24.88 -11.27 -4.15
C ALA A 26 -25.24 -10.85 -5.59
N HIS A 27 -24.41 -10.02 -6.22
CA HIS A 27 -24.44 -9.90 -7.67
C HIS A 27 -23.82 -11.19 -8.24
N SER A 28 -24.67 -12.17 -8.52
CA SER A 28 -24.36 -13.24 -9.47
C SER A 28 -24.19 -12.59 -10.83
N ALA A 29 -22.94 -12.37 -11.24
CA ALA A 29 -22.62 -12.14 -12.64
C ALA A 29 -22.86 -13.46 -13.39
N GLN A 30 -24.10 -13.67 -13.80
CA GLN A 30 -24.45 -14.66 -14.81
C GLN A 30 -23.76 -14.20 -16.11
N ALA A 31 -22.70 -14.90 -16.52
CA ALA A 31 -22.09 -14.68 -17.81
C ALA A 31 -23.07 -15.15 -18.90
N ASP A 32 -23.54 -14.20 -19.70
CA ASP A 32 -24.31 -14.46 -20.92
C ASP A 32 -23.35 -14.97 -22.02
N PRO A 33 -23.53 -16.17 -22.57
CA PRO A 33 -22.52 -16.81 -23.42
C PRO A 33 -22.53 -16.36 -24.90
N THR A 34 -23.12 -15.20 -25.24
CA THR A 34 -23.18 -14.73 -26.64
C THR A 34 -22.85 -13.25 -26.82
N ASP A 35 -21.72 -12.79 -26.26
CA ASP A 35 -21.09 -11.53 -26.70
C ASP A 35 -19.75 -11.79 -27.40
N PRO A 36 -19.71 -11.71 -28.75
CA PRO A 36 -18.47 -11.62 -29.50
C PRO A 36 -18.14 -10.13 -29.75
N GLY A 37 -17.71 -9.37 -28.73
CA GLY A 37 -17.34 -7.98 -28.94
C GLY A 37 -16.96 -7.16 -27.72
N GLY A 38 -15.69 -7.23 -27.27
CA GLY A 38 -15.23 -6.35 -26.19
C GLY A 38 -13.72 -6.30 -25.96
N GLY A 39 -12.90 -6.30 -27.00
CA GLY A 39 -11.47 -6.03 -26.88
C GLY A 39 -11.19 -4.57 -26.49
N ILE A 40 -11.30 -4.23 -25.21
CA ILE A 40 -10.79 -2.96 -24.67
C ILE A 40 -9.35 -3.17 -24.19
N GLY A 41 -8.44 -3.26 -25.17
CA GLY A 41 -7.04 -3.58 -24.98
C GLY A 41 -6.32 -2.59 -24.06
N GLY A 42 -6.03 -3.01 -22.84
CA GLY A 42 -5.06 -2.38 -21.95
C GLY A 42 -4.52 -3.41 -20.98
N THR A 43 -3.21 -3.44 -20.77
CA THR A 43 -2.61 -4.32 -19.75
C THR A 43 -2.79 -3.63 -18.40
N GLY A 44 -3.49 -4.28 -17.46
CA GLY A 44 -3.64 -3.76 -16.10
C GLY A 44 -2.28 -3.62 -15.41
N ILE A 45 -2.16 -2.64 -14.51
CA ILE A 45 -0.97 -2.44 -13.69
C ILE A 45 -1.36 -1.93 -12.30
N THR A 46 -0.68 -2.43 -11.27
CA THR A 46 -0.75 -1.86 -9.91
C THR A 46 0.60 -1.26 -9.54
N GLY A 47 0.59 0.02 -9.20
CA GLY A 47 1.71 0.73 -8.58
C GLY A 47 1.50 0.82 -7.07
N PHE A 48 2.53 0.56 -6.27
CA PHE A 48 2.55 0.90 -4.84
C PHE A 48 3.86 1.60 -4.52
N GLY A 49 3.81 2.86 -4.12
CA GLY A 49 5.03 3.64 -3.97
C GLY A 49 4.78 5.07 -3.58
N VAL A 50 5.83 5.87 -3.62
CA VAL A 50 5.77 7.28 -3.23
C VAL A 50 5.38 8.15 -4.41
N VAL A 51 4.56 9.18 -4.18
CA VAL A 51 4.32 10.26 -5.14
C VAL A 51 5.56 11.15 -5.23
N GLN A 52 6.22 11.10 -6.38
CA GLN A 52 7.52 11.74 -6.61
C GLN A 52 7.41 13.11 -7.29
N LYS A 53 6.40 13.31 -8.15
CA LYS A 53 6.19 14.52 -8.97
C LYS A 53 4.70 14.73 -9.31
N PHE A 54 4.34 15.95 -9.71
CA PHE A 54 3.00 16.38 -10.13
C PHE A 54 2.97 16.91 -11.58
N GLY A 55 1.74 17.09 -12.11
CA GLY A 55 1.40 17.36 -13.53
C GLY A 55 0.60 16.20 -14.12
N SER A 56 1.13 15.01 -13.89
CA SER A 56 0.45 13.74 -13.59
C SER A 56 1.09 13.23 -12.30
N ILE A 57 0.67 12.12 -11.70
CA ILE A 57 1.43 11.58 -10.55
C ILE A 57 2.53 10.64 -11.05
N PHE A 58 3.72 10.77 -10.47
CA PHE A 58 4.83 9.86 -10.73
C PHE A 58 5.04 8.95 -9.53
N VAL A 59 4.94 7.64 -9.73
CA VAL A 59 5.08 6.63 -8.67
C VAL A 59 6.06 5.57 -9.16
N ASN A 60 7.11 5.31 -8.38
CA ASN A 60 8.21 4.41 -8.75
C ASN A 60 8.85 4.74 -10.14
N GLY A 61 8.82 6.01 -10.53
CA GLY A 61 9.29 6.53 -11.81
C GLY A 61 8.29 6.45 -12.97
N ARG A 62 7.15 5.76 -12.80
CA ARG A 62 6.08 5.69 -13.81
C ARG A 62 5.14 6.87 -13.68
N GLU A 63 4.85 7.51 -14.81
CA GLU A 63 3.79 8.52 -14.92
C GLU A 63 2.42 7.86 -15.00
N TYR A 64 1.50 8.29 -14.16
CA TYR A 64 0.08 7.92 -14.21
C TYR A 64 -0.75 9.18 -14.47
N PHE A 65 -1.40 9.22 -15.64
CA PHE A 65 -2.34 10.28 -15.99
C PHE A 65 -3.60 10.18 -15.12
N LEU A 66 -4.03 11.32 -14.58
CA LEU A 66 -5.28 11.46 -13.84
C LEU A 66 -6.29 12.22 -14.72
N ASP A 67 -7.54 11.77 -14.66
CA ASP A 67 -8.67 12.42 -15.31
C ASP A 67 -9.87 12.52 -14.34
N ASN A 68 -10.98 13.10 -14.80
CA ASN A 68 -12.19 13.25 -14.01
C ASN A 68 -12.91 11.92 -13.65
N ARG A 69 -12.43 10.78 -14.16
CA ARG A 69 -12.93 9.44 -13.84
C ARG A 69 -12.01 8.69 -12.88
N THR A 70 -10.87 9.28 -12.53
CA THR A 70 -9.94 8.68 -11.58
C THR A 70 -10.52 8.78 -10.17
N HIS A 71 -10.64 7.64 -9.50
CA HIS A 71 -11.16 7.58 -8.14
C HIS A 71 -10.02 7.84 -7.16
N VAL A 72 -10.02 8.99 -6.49
CA VAL A 72 -9.03 9.31 -5.46
C VAL A 72 -9.61 9.05 -4.09
N THR A 73 -8.90 8.26 -3.29
CA THR A 73 -9.28 7.93 -1.91
C THR A 73 -8.12 8.18 -0.95
N ARG A 74 -8.47 8.37 0.33
CA ARG A 74 -7.54 8.36 1.46
C ARG A 74 -8.09 7.41 2.50
N GLU A 75 -7.32 6.37 2.86
CA GLU A 75 -7.77 5.32 3.77
C GLU A 75 -9.11 4.68 3.35
N ASP A 76 -9.29 4.42 2.04
CA ASP A 76 -10.53 3.93 1.39
C ASP A 76 -11.75 4.90 1.43
N ALA A 77 -11.59 6.12 1.94
CA ALA A 77 -12.65 7.13 1.90
C ALA A 77 -12.46 8.05 0.69
N LEU A 78 -13.55 8.37 -0.02
CA LEU A 78 -13.53 9.25 -1.20
C LEU A 78 -12.88 10.61 -0.86
N SER A 79 -11.99 11.07 -1.74
CA SER A 79 -11.23 12.31 -1.57
C SER A 79 -11.06 13.04 -2.90
N ASP A 80 -10.29 14.13 -2.88
CA ASP A 80 -9.99 14.95 -4.06
C ASP A 80 -8.50 14.87 -4.39
N GLU A 81 -8.12 14.87 -5.67
CA GLU A 81 -6.71 14.84 -6.10
C GLU A 81 -5.83 15.87 -5.40
N LYS A 82 -6.37 17.07 -5.10
CA LYS A 82 -5.67 18.16 -4.41
C LYS A 82 -5.22 17.81 -3.00
N MET A 83 -5.62 16.68 -2.43
CA MET A 83 -5.12 16.19 -1.14
C MET A 83 -3.81 15.41 -1.26
N LEU A 84 -3.43 14.93 -2.46
CA LEU A 84 -2.16 14.25 -2.67
C LEU A 84 -1.01 15.22 -2.44
N ARG A 85 0.08 14.71 -1.88
CA ARG A 85 1.31 15.45 -1.65
C ARG A 85 2.52 14.67 -2.13
N LEU A 86 3.60 15.39 -2.48
CA LEU A 86 4.90 14.76 -2.69
C LEU A 86 5.31 14.03 -1.40
N GLY A 87 5.78 12.80 -1.53
CA GLY A 87 6.14 11.96 -0.38
C GLY A 87 4.99 11.10 0.14
N ASP A 88 3.76 11.26 -0.33
CA ASP A 88 2.66 10.34 0.02
C ASP A 88 2.92 8.94 -0.55
N VAL A 89 2.65 7.92 0.24
CA VAL A 89 2.62 6.53 -0.24
C VAL A 89 1.22 6.27 -0.79
N VAL A 90 1.14 5.82 -2.03
CA VAL A 90 -0.11 5.56 -2.73
C VAL A 90 -0.13 4.16 -3.33
N ARG A 91 -1.32 3.57 -3.40
CA ARG A 91 -1.63 2.49 -4.33
C ARG A 91 -2.32 3.09 -5.54
N VAL A 92 -1.80 2.84 -6.73
CA VAL A 92 -2.39 3.24 -8.00
C VAL A 92 -2.82 1.98 -8.73
N GLU A 93 -4.10 1.87 -9.05
CA GLU A 93 -4.57 0.92 -10.06
C GLU A 93 -4.66 1.65 -11.38
N GLY A 94 -4.07 1.10 -12.42
CA GLY A 94 -4.02 1.73 -13.72
C GLY A 94 -4.15 0.76 -14.87
N ARG A 95 -4.28 1.33 -16.06
CA ARG A 95 -4.27 0.63 -17.34
C ARG A 95 -3.16 1.22 -18.20
N ILE A 96 -2.43 0.36 -18.90
CA ILE A 96 -1.46 0.78 -19.91
C ILE A 96 -2.17 0.81 -21.25
N ASP A 97 -2.21 1.98 -21.88
CA ASP A 97 -2.67 2.13 -23.26
C ASP A 97 -1.69 1.41 -24.19
N PRO A 98 -2.14 0.41 -24.97
CA PRO A 98 -1.26 -0.40 -25.81
C PRO A 98 -0.72 0.37 -27.02
N SER A 99 -1.38 1.45 -27.43
CA SER A 99 -0.99 2.28 -28.58
C SER A 99 0.03 3.34 -28.21
N SER A 100 -0.18 4.01 -27.08
CA SER A 100 0.66 5.13 -26.64
C SER A 100 1.69 4.75 -25.59
N GLY A 101 1.55 3.58 -24.94
CA GLY A 101 2.35 3.15 -23.79
C GLY A 101 2.05 3.92 -22.50
N LYS A 102 1.16 4.92 -22.56
CA LYS A 102 0.83 5.77 -21.41
C LYS A 102 0.04 4.99 -20.37
N SER A 103 0.35 5.23 -19.09
CA SER A 103 -0.40 4.63 -17.99
C SER A 103 -1.47 5.60 -17.51
N MET A 104 -2.74 5.18 -17.56
CA MET A 104 -3.88 5.96 -17.06
C MET A 104 -4.31 5.40 -15.72
N ALA A 105 -4.46 6.25 -14.71
CA ALA A 105 -4.99 5.85 -13.41
C ALA A 105 -6.49 5.50 -13.53
N ILE A 106 -6.89 4.49 -12.76
CA ILE A 106 -8.29 4.10 -12.52
C ILE A 106 -8.65 4.56 -11.11
N SER A 107 -7.79 4.23 -10.16
CA SER A 107 -7.91 4.61 -8.76
C SER A 107 -6.55 4.96 -8.18
N VAL A 108 -6.54 5.90 -7.22
CA VAL A 108 -5.37 6.28 -6.43
C VAL A 108 -5.81 6.32 -4.97
N ASP A 109 -5.29 5.40 -4.16
CA ASP A 109 -5.55 5.37 -2.71
C ASP A 109 -4.30 5.79 -1.94
N SER A 110 -4.39 6.92 -1.24
CA SER A 110 -3.32 7.40 -0.35
C SER A 110 -3.35 6.63 0.96
N HIS A 111 -2.18 6.08 1.31
CA HIS A 111 -1.93 5.29 2.50
C HIS A 111 -1.25 6.13 3.59
N VAL A 112 -1.99 6.40 4.65
CA VAL A 112 -1.49 6.96 5.91
C VAL A 112 -0.99 5.81 6.77
N ALA A 113 0.33 5.77 7.00
CA ALA A 113 0.95 4.77 7.85
C ALA A 113 0.49 4.92 9.31
N LEU A 114 0.58 6.14 9.83
CA LEU A 114 0.20 6.50 11.20
C LEU A 114 -0.40 7.90 11.22
N GLN A 115 -1.38 8.13 12.07
CA GLN A 115 -1.90 9.46 12.37
C GLN A 115 -2.20 9.54 13.86
N GLY A 116 -1.69 10.56 14.55
CA GLY A 116 -1.84 10.67 15.99
C GLY A 116 -0.92 11.68 16.64
N ARG A 117 -0.85 11.64 17.98
CA ARG A 117 0.00 12.51 18.79
C ARG A 117 1.40 11.92 18.90
N VAL A 118 2.40 12.80 18.79
CA VAL A 118 3.79 12.48 19.09
C VAL A 118 3.93 12.25 20.60
N GLU A 119 4.54 11.14 20.98
CA GLU A 119 4.85 10.77 22.37
C GLU A 119 6.29 11.17 22.73
N LYS A 120 7.22 11.00 21.79
CA LYS A 120 8.64 11.32 21.98
C LYS A 120 9.28 11.73 20.67
N VAL A 121 10.24 12.65 20.74
CA VAL A 121 11.14 12.98 19.64
C VAL A 121 12.56 12.74 20.11
N ASP A 122 13.32 11.97 19.34
CA ASP A 122 14.74 11.73 19.55
C ASP A 122 15.51 12.23 18.33
N VAL A 123 16.01 13.46 18.45
CA VAL A 123 16.73 14.14 17.38
C VAL A 123 18.07 13.44 17.09
N THR A 124 18.69 12.82 18.09
CA THR A 124 20.00 12.16 17.92
C THR A 124 19.86 10.87 17.13
N SER A 125 18.83 10.08 17.42
CA SER A 125 18.56 8.84 16.67
C SER A 125 17.75 9.07 15.39
N GLY A 126 17.24 10.28 15.17
CA GLY A 126 16.41 10.62 14.00
C GLY A 126 15.05 9.94 14.06
N THR A 127 14.43 9.83 15.23
CA THR A 127 13.17 9.11 15.41
C THR A 127 12.08 9.89 16.13
N VAL A 128 10.84 9.53 15.82
CA VAL A 128 9.62 9.96 16.50
C VAL A 128 8.91 8.72 17.03
N THR A 129 8.38 8.77 18.25
CA THR A 129 7.49 7.74 18.78
C THR A 129 6.06 8.27 18.80
N MET A 130 5.11 7.49 18.30
CA MET A 130 3.67 7.79 18.34
C MET A 130 2.86 6.51 18.29
N LEU A 131 1.77 6.41 19.06
CA LEU A 131 0.91 5.21 19.13
C LEU A 131 1.74 3.94 19.42
N GLY A 132 2.74 4.06 20.29
CA GLY A 132 3.71 2.99 20.59
C GLY A 132 4.55 2.51 19.40
N GLN A 133 4.54 3.19 18.25
CA GLN A 133 5.36 2.89 17.09
C GLN A 133 6.58 3.80 17.03
N THR A 134 7.70 3.28 16.54
CA THR A 134 8.86 4.09 16.19
C THR A 134 8.81 4.45 14.71
N VAL A 135 8.99 5.74 14.40
CA VAL A 135 9.05 6.30 13.06
C VAL A 135 10.44 6.88 12.84
N ARG A 136 11.17 6.35 11.87
CA ARG A 136 12.48 6.85 11.43
C ARG A 136 12.27 8.00 10.45
N VAL A 137 12.92 9.11 10.75
CA VAL A 137 12.97 10.32 9.93
C VAL A 137 14.36 10.41 9.33
N THR A 138 14.43 10.54 8.02
CA THR A 138 15.68 10.62 7.26
C THR A 138 15.80 11.99 6.59
N SER A 139 16.95 12.28 5.99
CA SER A 139 17.12 13.48 5.16
C SER A 139 16.20 13.51 3.94
N ALA A 140 15.63 12.36 3.54
CA ALA A 140 14.67 12.25 2.45
C ALA A 140 13.20 12.36 2.89
N THR A 141 12.93 12.40 4.21
CA THR A 141 11.57 12.55 4.72
C THR A 141 11.09 13.97 4.50
N LEU A 142 10.04 14.15 3.70
CA LEU A 142 9.47 15.47 3.42
C LEU A 142 8.61 15.98 4.57
N GLY A 143 8.61 17.29 4.77
CA GLY A 143 7.71 17.96 5.71
C GLY A 143 6.79 18.96 5.01
N ASP A 144 5.78 19.43 5.73
CA ASP A 144 4.94 20.54 5.29
C ASP A 144 5.74 21.86 5.31
N THR A 145 6.38 22.15 4.18
CA THR A 145 7.16 23.36 3.96
C THR A 145 6.80 23.93 2.59
N PRO A 146 6.92 25.26 2.37
CA PRO A 146 6.58 25.86 1.08
C PRO A 146 7.30 25.24 -0.13
N GLU A 147 8.49 24.69 0.08
CA GLU A 147 9.32 24.08 -0.96
C GLU A 147 9.22 22.55 -1.01
N ASN A 148 8.34 21.92 -0.22
CA ASN A 148 8.31 20.47 0.01
C ASN A 148 9.71 19.90 0.34
N GLY A 149 10.47 20.64 1.15
CA GLY A 149 11.80 20.26 1.60
C GLY A 149 11.78 19.20 2.71
N ALA A 150 12.99 18.80 3.10
CA ALA A 150 13.19 17.86 4.20
C ALA A 150 12.57 18.37 5.51
N LEU A 151 11.92 17.48 6.24
CA LEU A 151 11.38 17.77 7.57
C LEU A 151 12.52 18.10 8.53
N LEU A 152 12.42 19.25 9.19
CA LEU A 152 13.29 19.54 10.32
C LEU A 152 12.69 18.91 11.59
N LEU A 153 13.29 17.82 12.06
CA LEU A 153 12.79 17.04 13.20
C LEU A 153 12.65 17.86 14.49
N THR A 154 13.45 18.90 14.67
CA THR A 154 13.36 19.81 15.83
C THR A 154 12.08 20.66 15.86
N ARG A 155 11.27 20.66 14.79
CA ARG A 155 9.94 21.28 14.75
C ARG A 155 8.85 20.41 15.35
N LEU A 156 9.13 19.14 15.63
CA LEU A 156 8.21 18.23 16.28
C LEU A 156 8.49 18.18 17.77
N HIS A 157 7.42 18.15 18.56
CA HIS A 157 7.49 18.02 20.01
C HIS A 157 6.42 17.05 20.50
N SER A 158 6.53 16.59 21.75
CA SER A 158 5.48 15.77 22.35
C SER A 158 4.13 16.50 22.33
N GLY A 159 3.07 15.77 22.01
CA GLY A 159 1.72 16.30 21.87
C GLY A 159 1.38 16.86 20.49
N THR A 160 2.38 17.16 19.64
CA THR A 160 2.12 17.56 18.25
C THR A 160 1.35 16.44 17.54
N ARG A 161 0.26 16.79 16.84
CA ARG A 161 -0.47 15.82 16.00
C ARG A 161 0.14 15.82 14.61
N ILE A 162 0.42 14.62 14.10
CA ILE A 162 1.00 14.43 12.78
C ILE A 162 0.30 13.27 12.04
N ALA A 163 0.33 13.35 10.71
CA ALA A 163 0.11 12.23 9.81
C ALA A 163 1.46 11.82 9.20
N VAL A 164 1.69 10.52 9.09
CA VAL A 164 2.92 9.93 8.56
C VAL A 164 2.57 9.09 7.34
N SER A 165 3.19 9.42 6.21
CA SER A 165 3.29 8.52 5.05
C SER A 165 4.64 7.80 5.13
N GLY A 166 4.68 6.49 4.84
CA GLY A 166 5.91 5.74 4.92
C GLY A 166 5.74 4.23 4.75
N PHE A 167 6.85 3.50 4.87
CA PHE A 167 6.88 2.05 4.71
C PHE A 167 7.27 1.34 6.01
N ALA A 168 6.63 0.21 6.28
CA ALA A 168 6.92 -0.63 7.43
C ALA A 168 8.21 -1.44 7.23
N ARG A 169 9.01 -1.54 8.29
CA ARG A 169 10.27 -2.31 8.37
C ARG A 169 10.05 -3.68 9.02
N SER A 170 11.07 -4.53 9.00
CA SER A 170 11.00 -5.88 9.57
C SER A 170 10.83 -5.91 11.09
N ASP A 171 11.23 -4.86 11.80
CA ASP A 171 11.08 -4.70 13.25
C ASP A 171 9.73 -4.10 13.68
N GLY A 172 8.84 -3.79 12.71
CA GLY A 172 7.57 -3.11 12.94
C GLY A 172 7.67 -1.59 13.07
N SER A 173 8.87 -1.01 13.00
CA SER A 173 9.04 0.44 12.88
C SER A 173 8.75 0.92 11.46
N TRP A 174 8.59 2.23 11.29
CA TRP A 174 8.28 2.85 10.00
C TRP A 174 9.44 3.70 9.52
N THR A 175 9.69 3.76 8.21
CA THR A 175 10.51 4.83 7.62
C THR A 175 9.60 5.82 6.93
N ALA A 176 9.59 7.06 7.40
CA ALA A 176 8.72 8.11 6.89
C ALA A 176 9.23 8.66 5.54
N THR A 177 8.31 8.83 4.61
CA THR A 177 8.52 9.53 3.33
C THR A 177 7.96 10.94 3.39
N ARG A 178 6.90 11.16 4.17
CA ARG A 178 6.33 12.47 4.47
C ARG A 178 5.76 12.51 5.90
N ILE A 179 5.91 13.65 6.57
CA ILE A 179 5.22 13.93 7.84
C ILE A 179 4.55 15.30 7.74
N ASP A 180 3.23 15.31 7.94
CA ASP A 180 2.42 16.53 7.93
C ASP A 180 1.86 16.83 9.33
N PRO A 181 1.88 18.09 9.78
CA PRO A 181 1.18 18.50 10.99
C PRO A 181 -0.34 18.45 10.76
N ILE A 182 -1.08 18.04 11.79
CA ILE A 182 -2.54 18.11 11.81
C ILE A 182 -2.93 19.31 12.68
N VAL A 183 -3.40 20.37 12.03
CA VAL A 183 -3.71 21.67 12.66
C VAL A 183 -5.11 21.76 13.25
N VAL A 184 -6.02 20.86 12.87
CA VAL A 184 -7.35 20.76 13.48
C VAL A 184 -7.26 19.93 14.75
N ASP A 185 -8.04 20.27 15.78
CA ASP A 185 -8.18 19.41 16.97
C ASP A 185 -9.01 18.16 16.64
N ASP A 186 -8.42 17.31 15.80
CA ASP A 186 -8.95 16.02 15.41
C ASP A 186 -8.50 15.00 16.45
N SER A 187 -9.46 14.44 17.20
CA SER A 187 -9.20 13.36 18.15
C SER A 187 -8.96 12.02 17.44
N ARG A 188 -9.06 11.95 16.12
CA ARG A 188 -8.82 10.72 15.35
C ARG A 188 -7.37 10.25 15.44
N PHE A 189 -7.20 8.93 15.44
CA PHE A 189 -5.94 8.28 15.16
C PHE A 189 -6.09 7.23 14.05
N VAL A 190 -4.99 6.98 13.36
CA VAL A 190 -4.82 5.83 12.45
C VAL A 190 -3.58 5.08 12.90
N LEU A 191 -3.72 3.77 13.14
CA LEU A 191 -2.61 2.87 13.48
C LEU A 191 -2.61 1.69 12.53
N ARG A 192 -1.53 1.53 11.77
CA ARG A 192 -1.26 0.32 10.98
C ARG A 192 -0.14 -0.49 11.62
N GLY A 193 -0.23 -1.80 11.52
CA GLY A 193 0.86 -2.69 11.92
C GLY A 193 0.44 -4.14 12.11
N ALA A 194 1.44 -5.00 12.34
CA ALA A 194 1.23 -6.41 12.63
C ALA A 194 0.85 -6.61 14.11
N VAL A 195 -0.14 -7.47 14.34
CA VAL A 195 -0.53 -7.88 15.69
C VAL A 195 0.52 -8.84 16.26
N GLN A 196 1.16 -8.43 17.36
CA GLN A 196 2.26 -9.18 17.98
C GLN A 196 1.77 -10.16 19.06
N THR A 197 0.75 -9.78 19.83
CA THR A 197 0.18 -10.62 20.90
C THR A 197 -1.32 -10.40 21.01
N THR A 198 -2.07 -11.42 21.43
CA THR A 198 -3.51 -11.34 21.68
C THR A 198 -3.88 -11.98 23.03
N ASP A 199 -4.89 -11.42 23.68
CA ASP A 199 -5.63 -12.02 24.80
C ASP A 199 -7.13 -11.93 24.45
N PRO A 200 -7.68 -12.96 23.78
CA PRO A 200 -9.08 -12.97 23.40
C PRO A 200 -10.05 -12.94 24.59
N GLY A 201 -9.66 -13.50 25.74
CA GLY A 201 -10.49 -13.50 26.95
C GLY A 201 -10.73 -12.10 27.50
N ARG A 202 -9.79 -11.18 27.27
CA ARG A 202 -9.90 -9.76 27.66
C ARG A 202 -10.19 -8.84 26.48
N GLY A 203 -10.36 -9.37 25.26
CA GLY A 203 -10.48 -8.59 24.04
C GLY A 203 -9.26 -7.70 23.75
N GLN A 204 -8.07 -8.08 24.24
CA GLN A 204 -6.86 -7.27 24.14
C GLN A 204 -5.91 -7.77 23.06
N PHE A 205 -5.15 -6.87 22.47
CA PHE A 205 -4.08 -7.21 21.54
C PHE A 205 -3.04 -6.08 21.47
N ARG A 206 -1.85 -6.37 20.93
CA ARG A 206 -0.75 -5.41 20.81
C ARG A 206 -0.28 -5.23 19.38
N ILE A 207 -0.01 -3.98 19.01
CA ILE A 207 0.72 -3.59 17.80
C ILE A 207 1.90 -2.74 18.25
N GLY A 208 3.13 -3.23 18.07
CA GLY A 208 4.33 -2.60 18.61
C GLY A 208 4.21 -2.34 20.13
N GLY A 209 4.48 -1.09 20.52
CA GLY A 209 4.36 -0.64 21.91
C GLY A 209 2.92 -0.46 22.42
N GLN A 210 1.91 -0.47 21.56
CA GLN A 210 0.54 -0.10 21.91
C GLN A 210 -0.31 -1.31 22.32
N LEU A 211 -0.85 -1.28 23.55
CA LEU A 211 -1.92 -2.18 23.98
C LEU A 211 -3.27 -1.58 23.57
N LEU A 212 -4.12 -2.41 22.97
CA LEU A 212 -5.43 -2.05 22.47
C LEU A 212 -6.47 -2.98 23.07
N THR A 213 -7.65 -2.45 23.37
CA THR A 213 -8.79 -3.23 23.87
C THR A 213 -9.94 -3.07 22.88
N MET A 214 -10.44 -4.18 22.37
CA MET A 214 -11.61 -4.21 21.49
C MET A 214 -12.86 -3.76 22.26
N PRO A 215 -13.68 -2.86 21.71
CA PRO A 215 -14.98 -2.57 22.30
C PRO A 215 -15.88 -3.81 22.18
N ALA A 216 -16.79 -3.98 23.14
CA ALA A 216 -17.62 -5.19 23.25
C ALA A 216 -18.38 -5.51 21.94
N GLY A 217 -18.85 -4.49 21.22
CA GLY A 217 -19.57 -4.65 19.95
C GLY A 217 -18.71 -5.10 18.76
N LEU A 218 -17.38 -5.10 18.87
CA LEU A 218 -16.45 -5.48 17.80
C LEU A 218 -15.65 -6.76 18.12
N LEU A 219 -15.91 -7.44 19.24
CA LEU A 219 -15.13 -8.62 19.65
C LEU A 219 -15.11 -9.75 18.61
N SER A 220 -16.16 -9.89 17.80
CA SER A 220 -16.22 -10.87 16.70
C SER A 220 -15.22 -10.59 15.57
N ALA A 221 -14.72 -9.35 15.46
CA ALA A 221 -13.72 -8.92 14.49
C ALA A 221 -12.31 -8.83 15.09
N GLN A 222 -12.06 -9.46 16.25
CA GLN A 222 -10.75 -9.40 16.89
C GLN A 222 -9.66 -10.03 16.00
N PRO A 223 -8.54 -9.31 15.76
CA PRO A 223 -7.48 -9.83 14.92
C PRO A 223 -6.67 -10.92 15.63
N LYS A 224 -6.02 -11.76 14.84
CA LYS A 224 -5.12 -12.82 15.29
C LYS A 224 -3.68 -12.32 15.29
N MET A 225 -2.82 -12.99 16.06
CA MET A 225 -1.38 -12.77 15.96
C MET A 225 -0.90 -12.98 14.52
N GLY A 226 -0.09 -12.04 14.03
CA GLY A 226 0.41 -12.02 12.65
C GLY A 226 -0.50 -11.32 11.64
N ASP A 227 -1.74 -10.99 12.00
CA ASP A 227 -2.58 -10.17 11.13
C ASP A 227 -1.99 -8.77 11.02
N VAL A 228 -1.91 -8.24 9.79
CA VAL A 228 -1.58 -6.84 9.53
C VAL A 228 -2.90 -6.09 9.42
N VAL A 229 -3.11 -5.12 10.31
CA VAL A 229 -4.38 -4.43 10.43
C VAL A 229 -4.20 -2.92 10.40
N ARG A 230 -5.27 -2.25 9.98
CA ARG A 230 -5.48 -0.82 10.11
C ARG A 230 -6.57 -0.58 11.14
N ILE A 231 -6.26 0.30 12.07
CA ILE A 231 -7.16 0.71 13.14
C ILE A 231 -7.44 2.18 12.98
N ILE A 232 -8.72 2.53 12.94
CA ILE A 232 -9.19 3.91 13.02
C ILE A 232 -9.97 4.04 14.32
N GLY A 233 -9.75 5.13 15.03
CA GLY A 233 -10.42 5.40 16.29
C GLY A 233 -10.18 6.84 16.75
N HIS A 234 -10.48 7.11 18.02
CA HIS A 234 -10.28 8.42 18.64
C HIS A 234 -9.59 8.33 20.00
N TYR A 235 -8.90 9.40 20.40
CA TYR A 235 -8.40 9.57 21.76
C TYR A 235 -9.59 9.84 22.70
N GLY A 236 -9.85 8.93 23.64
CA GLY A 236 -10.73 9.19 24.79
C GLY A 236 -9.94 9.74 25.98
N ASP A 237 -10.65 10.04 27.07
CA ASP A 237 -10.06 10.67 28.27
C ASP A 237 -8.98 9.81 28.95
N ALA A 238 -9.12 8.48 28.91
CA ALA A 238 -8.22 7.54 29.59
C ALA A 238 -7.55 6.52 28.66
N ALA A 239 -8.08 6.31 27.45
CA ALA A 239 -7.60 5.28 26.52
C ALA A 239 -8.00 5.57 25.07
N LEU A 240 -7.27 4.97 24.13
CA LEU A 240 -7.66 4.93 22.72
C LEU A 240 -8.98 4.16 22.57
N GLN A 241 -9.94 4.76 21.88
CA GLN A 241 -11.22 4.14 21.54
C GLN A 241 -11.19 3.69 20.09
N ILE A 242 -11.33 2.39 19.87
CA ILE A 242 -11.32 1.80 18.53
C ILE A 242 -12.70 1.95 17.90
N GLU A 243 -12.75 2.51 16.70
CA GLU A 243 -13.97 2.60 15.89
C GLU A 243 -14.02 1.48 14.85
N SER A 244 -12.89 1.16 14.22
CA SER A 244 -12.80 0.07 13.25
C SER A 244 -11.43 -0.61 13.27
N VAL A 245 -11.45 -1.91 12.97
CA VAL A 245 -10.26 -2.73 12.70
C VAL A 245 -10.51 -3.41 11.36
N LYS A 246 -9.63 -3.18 10.38
CA LYS A 246 -9.69 -3.81 9.06
C LYS A 246 -8.37 -4.51 8.75
N SER A 247 -8.43 -5.60 7.99
CA SER A 247 -7.24 -6.18 7.37
C SER A 247 -6.58 -5.15 6.46
N ASP A 248 -5.26 -5.03 6.55
CA ASP A 248 -4.50 -4.01 5.83
C ASP A 248 -3.49 -4.64 4.87
N ARG A 249 -3.85 -5.80 4.32
CA ARG A 249 -3.04 -6.47 3.30
C ARG A 249 -3.06 -5.65 2.01
N LEU A 250 -1.88 -5.41 1.45
CA LEU A 250 -1.75 -4.73 0.18
C LEU A 250 -2.38 -5.56 -0.94
N MET A 251 -3.41 -5.02 -1.58
CA MET A 251 -3.99 -5.61 -2.78
C MET A 251 -3.16 -5.19 -4.00
N ILE A 252 -2.65 -6.17 -4.74
CA ILE A 252 -1.70 -5.98 -5.86
C ILE A 252 -2.30 -6.34 -7.23
N GLY A 253 -3.63 -6.23 -7.36
CA GLY A 253 -4.35 -6.44 -8.61
C GLY A 253 -4.77 -7.90 -8.86
N ALA A 254 -5.04 -8.22 -10.13
CA ALA A 254 -5.46 -9.55 -10.57
C ALA A 254 -4.26 -10.42 -11.01
N VAL A 255 -4.45 -11.75 -11.04
CA VAL A 255 -3.42 -12.68 -11.54
C VAL A 255 -3.00 -12.32 -12.96
N GLY A 256 -1.69 -12.36 -13.24
CA GLY A 256 -1.09 -11.97 -14.52
C GLY A 256 -0.89 -10.45 -14.67
N GLN A 257 -1.36 -9.65 -13.72
CA GLN A 257 -1.21 -8.20 -13.77
C GLN A 257 0.22 -7.76 -13.43
N ALA A 258 0.70 -6.71 -14.10
CA ALA A 258 1.98 -6.08 -13.76
C ALA A 258 1.90 -5.40 -12.40
N VAL A 259 2.97 -5.54 -11.61
CA VAL A 259 3.11 -4.92 -10.29
C VAL A 259 4.41 -4.14 -10.24
N GLU A 260 4.32 -2.88 -9.82
CA GLU A 260 5.46 -2.00 -9.55
C GLU A 260 5.39 -1.50 -8.12
N MET A 261 6.32 -1.91 -7.27
CA MET A 261 6.20 -1.74 -5.82
C MET A 261 7.50 -1.29 -5.17
N GLY A 262 7.46 -0.19 -4.42
CA GLY A 262 8.52 0.19 -3.47
C GLY A 262 8.24 -0.35 -2.06
N GLY A 263 9.28 -0.61 -1.29
CA GLY A 263 9.14 -1.07 0.10
C GLY A 263 10.45 -1.44 0.75
N TYR A 264 10.37 -2.19 1.85
CA TYR A 264 11.52 -2.74 2.58
C TYR A 264 11.44 -4.25 2.65
N ILE A 265 12.59 -4.92 2.67
CA ILE A 265 12.64 -6.36 2.94
C ILE A 265 12.27 -6.62 4.40
N GLN A 266 11.14 -7.30 4.63
CA GLN A 266 10.54 -7.47 5.96
C GLN A 266 10.92 -8.79 6.66
N ALA A 267 11.55 -9.73 5.94
CA ALA A 267 12.01 -11.01 6.48
C ALA A 267 13.37 -11.38 5.89
N GLN A 268 14.13 -12.25 6.57
CA GLN A 268 15.41 -12.72 6.03
C GLN A 268 15.18 -13.38 4.67
N PRO A 269 15.81 -12.91 3.58
CA PRO A 269 15.66 -13.53 2.27
C PRO A 269 16.07 -15.00 2.29
N GLY A 270 15.29 -15.82 1.59
CA GLY A 270 15.63 -17.22 1.31
C GLY A 270 16.16 -17.37 -0.12
N ALA A 271 16.61 -18.57 -0.47
CA ALA A 271 16.99 -18.88 -1.85
C ALA A 271 15.79 -18.64 -2.79
N GLY A 272 15.96 -17.73 -3.75
CA GLY A 272 14.93 -17.41 -4.76
C GLY A 272 13.70 -16.67 -4.23
N LYS A 273 13.69 -16.21 -2.96
CA LYS A 273 12.53 -15.51 -2.40
C LYS A 273 12.86 -14.46 -1.33
N LEU A 274 12.00 -13.45 -1.22
CA LEU A 274 12.02 -12.45 -0.16
C LEU A 274 10.59 -11.93 0.12
N VAL A 275 10.38 -11.17 1.18
CA VAL A 275 9.07 -10.57 1.51
C VAL A 275 9.18 -9.06 1.60
N SER A 276 8.27 -8.34 0.94
CA SER A 276 8.13 -6.88 1.03
C SER A 276 6.65 -6.49 1.03
N ASN A 277 6.26 -5.54 1.88
CA ASN A 277 4.87 -5.11 2.06
C ASN A 277 3.89 -6.28 2.33
N GLY A 278 4.35 -7.31 3.04
CA GLY A 278 3.59 -8.54 3.31
C GLY A 278 3.40 -9.47 2.11
N ILE A 279 3.99 -9.15 0.95
CA ILE A 279 3.92 -9.96 -0.27
C ILE A 279 5.19 -10.79 -0.42
N GLU A 280 5.05 -12.09 -0.65
CA GLU A 280 6.17 -12.96 -1.03
C GLU A 280 6.54 -12.69 -2.50
N LEU A 281 7.81 -12.34 -2.70
CA LEU A 281 8.42 -12.11 -4.00
C LEU A 281 9.30 -13.29 -4.34
N LYS A 282 9.16 -13.83 -5.55
CA LYS A 282 9.98 -14.93 -6.07
C LYS A 282 10.87 -14.44 -7.20
N TYR A 283 12.15 -14.72 -7.12
CA TYR A 283 13.14 -14.35 -8.14
C TYR A 283 13.92 -15.59 -8.60
N SER A 284 14.52 -15.49 -9.78
CA SER A 284 15.32 -16.56 -10.40
C SER A 284 16.45 -15.96 -11.23
N ASP A 285 17.19 -16.79 -11.96
CA ASP A 285 18.22 -16.33 -12.91
C ASP A 285 17.65 -15.47 -14.06
N ALA A 286 16.33 -15.49 -14.27
CA ALA A 286 15.64 -14.61 -15.21
C ALA A 286 15.32 -13.22 -14.64
N SER A 287 15.57 -12.99 -13.34
CA SER A 287 15.31 -11.72 -12.67
C SER A 287 16.52 -10.78 -12.79
N ALA A 288 16.28 -9.53 -13.17
CA ALA A 288 17.32 -8.50 -13.20
C ALA A 288 17.53 -7.88 -11.82
N PHE A 289 18.77 -7.81 -11.35
CA PHE A 289 19.17 -7.10 -10.13
C PHE A 289 19.93 -5.83 -10.50
N ILE A 290 19.53 -4.69 -9.92
CA ILE A 290 20.09 -3.37 -10.23
C ILE A 290 20.49 -2.68 -8.93
N GLY A 291 21.67 -2.07 -8.91
CA GLY A 291 22.22 -1.43 -7.72
C GLY A 291 22.76 -2.40 -6.66
N GLY A 292 22.83 -3.70 -6.98
CA GLY A 292 23.35 -4.76 -6.12
C GLY A 292 23.11 -6.15 -6.70
N THR A 293 23.35 -7.16 -5.89
CA THR A 293 23.22 -8.59 -6.20
C THR A 293 22.36 -9.30 -5.15
N VAL A 294 22.07 -10.59 -5.37
CA VAL A 294 21.37 -11.44 -4.37
C VAL A 294 22.13 -11.48 -3.03
N ALA A 295 23.46 -11.41 -3.05
CA ALA A 295 24.28 -11.44 -1.84
C ALA A 295 24.09 -10.20 -0.96
N ASP A 296 23.62 -9.09 -1.53
CA ASP A 296 23.38 -7.85 -0.80
C ASP A 296 22.03 -7.87 -0.07
N LEU A 297 21.13 -8.80 -0.40
CA LEU A 297 19.78 -8.86 0.17
C LEU A 297 19.82 -9.23 1.66
N HIS A 298 19.29 -8.34 2.50
CA HIS A 298 19.02 -8.60 3.91
C HIS A 298 17.82 -7.78 4.38
N LYS A 299 17.34 -8.07 5.59
CA LYS A 299 16.23 -7.33 6.21
C LYS A 299 16.50 -5.83 6.20
N ASP A 300 15.43 -5.08 6.04
CA ASP A 300 15.39 -3.62 6.08
C ASP A 300 16.19 -2.88 5.00
N ILE A 301 16.62 -3.56 3.93
CA ILE A 301 17.02 -2.85 2.72
C ILE A 301 15.78 -2.29 2.03
N PRO A 302 15.79 -1.00 1.61
CA PRO A 302 14.77 -0.48 0.73
C PRO A 302 14.96 -1.02 -0.69
N VAL A 303 13.88 -1.54 -1.26
CA VAL A 303 13.85 -2.12 -2.61
C VAL A 303 12.73 -1.52 -3.44
N ALA A 304 12.91 -1.54 -4.75
CA ALA A 304 11.81 -1.37 -5.69
C ALA A 304 11.74 -2.58 -6.63
N VAL A 305 10.53 -3.05 -6.85
CA VAL A 305 10.22 -4.31 -7.52
C VAL A 305 9.38 -4.00 -8.73
N ARG A 306 9.74 -4.58 -9.86
CA ARG A 306 8.84 -4.78 -10.98
C ARG A 306 8.63 -6.26 -11.20
N GLY A 307 7.37 -6.69 -11.29
CA GLY A 307 7.02 -8.09 -11.42
C GLY A 307 5.61 -8.32 -11.94
N GLU A 308 5.15 -9.54 -11.78
CA GLU A 308 3.85 -10.00 -12.23
C GLU A 308 3.20 -10.86 -11.15
N LEU A 309 1.95 -10.56 -10.80
CA LEU A 309 1.20 -11.33 -9.81
C LEU A 309 0.90 -12.74 -10.32
N GLN A 310 1.25 -13.75 -9.54
CA GLN A 310 1.02 -15.16 -9.84
C GLN A 310 -0.26 -15.67 -9.15
N ALA A 311 -0.78 -16.81 -9.62
CA ALA A 311 -2.01 -17.40 -9.11
C ALA A 311 -1.96 -17.81 -7.63
N ASP A 312 -0.76 -18.03 -7.09
CA ASP A 312 -0.52 -18.36 -5.68
C ASP A 312 -0.44 -17.11 -4.77
N GLY A 313 -0.66 -15.91 -5.33
CA GLY A 313 -0.58 -14.64 -4.60
C GLY A 313 0.84 -14.09 -4.45
N THR A 314 1.85 -14.76 -5.00
CA THR A 314 3.24 -14.26 -5.01
C THR A 314 3.49 -13.36 -6.22
N VAL A 315 4.52 -12.52 -6.16
CA VAL A 315 4.96 -11.73 -7.32
C VAL A 315 6.22 -12.35 -7.89
N PHE A 316 6.18 -12.75 -9.15
CA PHE A 316 7.40 -13.12 -9.88
C PHE A 316 8.16 -11.85 -10.25
N VAL A 317 9.37 -11.72 -9.71
CA VAL A 317 10.23 -10.55 -9.88
C VAL A 317 10.89 -10.59 -11.25
N ARG A 318 10.64 -9.55 -12.05
CA ARG A 318 11.33 -9.32 -13.31
C ARG A 318 12.53 -8.40 -13.13
N ALA A 319 12.40 -7.37 -12.30
CA ALA A 319 13.50 -6.50 -11.91
C ALA A 319 13.40 -6.14 -10.42
N LEU A 320 14.54 -6.14 -9.73
CA LEU A 320 14.69 -5.70 -8.35
C LEU A 320 15.81 -4.67 -8.26
N LEU A 321 15.46 -3.47 -7.84
CA LEU A 321 16.43 -2.44 -7.48
C LEU A 321 16.68 -2.53 -5.98
N ILE A 322 17.95 -2.56 -5.60
CA ILE A 322 18.43 -2.70 -4.23
C ILE A 322 18.93 -1.33 -3.73
N ASN A 323 18.68 -1.04 -2.45
CA ASN A 323 19.13 0.17 -1.76
C ASN A 323 18.64 1.47 -2.41
N VAL A 324 17.33 1.51 -2.71
CA VAL A 324 16.72 2.65 -3.41
C VAL A 324 16.30 3.77 -2.47
N GLU A 325 16.36 5.01 -2.96
CA GLU A 325 15.71 6.16 -2.31
C GLU A 325 14.29 6.32 -2.89
N PRO A 326 13.21 6.15 -2.11
CA PRO A 326 11.84 6.11 -2.64
C PRO A 326 11.41 7.35 -3.45
N MET A 327 11.91 8.53 -3.09
CA MET A 327 11.60 9.78 -3.81
C MET A 327 12.29 9.88 -5.19
N ARG A 328 13.30 9.05 -5.45
CA ARG A 328 14.15 9.13 -6.65
C ARG A 328 14.14 7.86 -7.49
N VAL A 329 13.58 6.78 -6.98
CA VAL A 329 13.58 5.50 -7.68
C VAL A 329 12.80 5.57 -8.98
N SER A 330 13.35 4.95 -10.01
CA SER A 330 12.68 4.74 -11.29
C SER A 330 12.90 3.30 -11.72
N LEU A 331 11.81 2.54 -11.79
CA LEU A 331 11.86 1.16 -12.27
C LEU A 331 12.10 1.16 -13.78
N PRO A 332 13.02 0.32 -14.28
CA PRO A 332 13.32 0.27 -15.70
C PRO A 332 12.10 -0.20 -16.48
N GLU A 333 11.94 0.35 -17.68
CA GLU A 333 11.11 -0.28 -18.69
C GLU A 333 11.74 -1.61 -19.10
N LEU A 334 11.05 -2.71 -18.82
CA LEU A 334 11.47 -3.99 -19.36
C LEU A 334 11.12 -3.97 -20.84
N ASP A 335 12.17 -3.90 -21.64
CA ASP A 335 12.13 -4.05 -23.08
C ASP A 335 11.25 -5.26 -23.40
N ARG A 336 10.13 -5.05 -24.11
CA ARG A 336 9.30 -6.14 -24.66
C ARG A 336 10.11 -6.79 -25.78
N ARG A 337 11.30 -7.32 -25.49
CA ARG A 337 12.03 -8.09 -26.51
C ARG A 337 11.12 -9.23 -26.89
N THR A 338 10.81 -9.20 -28.17
CA THR A 338 10.14 -10.19 -29.00
C THR A 338 10.30 -11.61 -28.44
N PRO A 339 9.29 -12.50 -28.60
CA PRO A 339 9.47 -13.91 -28.35
C PRO A 339 10.83 -14.31 -28.92
N ARG A 340 11.67 -14.97 -28.11
CA ARG A 340 12.93 -15.57 -28.60
C ARG A 340 12.64 -16.15 -29.97
N GLU A 341 13.24 -15.58 -31.03
CA GLU A 341 13.18 -16.19 -32.35
C GLU A 341 13.49 -17.66 -32.14
N THR A 342 12.52 -18.51 -32.49
CA THR A 342 12.70 -19.93 -32.30
C THR A 342 13.91 -20.36 -33.14
N PRO A 343 14.64 -21.43 -32.78
CA PRO A 343 15.78 -21.91 -33.57
C PRO A 343 15.45 -22.14 -35.07
N HIS A 344 14.17 -22.26 -35.42
CA HIS A 344 13.68 -22.31 -36.79
C HIS A 344 13.70 -20.97 -37.55
N GLU A 345 13.46 -19.83 -36.90
CA GLU A 345 13.47 -18.50 -37.55
C GLU A 345 14.90 -18.02 -37.84
N GLN A 346 15.86 -18.33 -36.96
CA GLN A 346 17.28 -18.04 -37.23
C GLN A 346 17.83 -18.84 -38.42
N ARG A 347 17.28 -20.03 -38.69
CA ARG A 347 17.68 -20.86 -39.83
C ARG A 347 17.19 -20.29 -41.15
N ASN A 348 15.94 -19.82 -41.19
CA ASN A 348 15.36 -19.21 -42.39
C ASN A 348 16.01 -17.86 -42.74
N ASN A 349 16.35 -17.03 -41.75
CA ASN A 349 17.04 -15.75 -42.01
C ASN A 349 18.50 -15.96 -42.47
N ARG A 350 19.17 -17.03 -42.02
CA ARG A 350 20.52 -17.38 -42.46
C ARG A 350 20.52 -17.94 -43.89
N GLU A 351 19.54 -18.78 -44.24
CA GLU A 351 19.36 -19.30 -45.61
C GLU A 351 18.94 -18.20 -46.61
N ALA A 352 18.15 -17.22 -46.18
CA ALA A 352 17.78 -16.07 -47.01
C ALA A 352 18.97 -15.14 -47.28
N GLY A 353 19.83 -14.90 -46.29
CA GLY A 353 21.06 -14.12 -46.45
C GLY A 353 22.08 -14.78 -47.40
N GLU A 354 22.27 -16.09 -47.28
CA GLU A 354 23.18 -16.84 -48.17
C GLU A 354 22.68 -16.95 -49.62
N LYS A 355 21.37 -16.78 -49.86
CA LYS A 355 20.79 -16.78 -51.21
C LYS A 355 20.99 -15.44 -51.92
N LEU A 356 20.90 -14.32 -51.18
CA LEU A 356 21.19 -12.98 -51.73
C LEU A 356 22.68 -12.76 -52.03
N GLU A 357 23.58 -13.43 -51.33
CA GLU A 357 25.03 -13.28 -51.56
C GLU A 357 25.51 -14.04 -52.80
N ARG A 358 24.75 -15.04 -53.28
CA ARG A 358 25.04 -15.80 -54.52
C ARG A 358 24.49 -15.16 -55.79
N GLU A 359 23.64 -14.13 -55.68
CA GLU A 359 23.04 -13.44 -56.84
C GLU A 359 23.69 -12.10 -57.16
N LYS A 360 24.80 -11.73 -56.50
CA LYS A 360 25.60 -10.58 -56.94
C LYS A 360 26.37 -10.92 -58.23
N PRO A 361 26.09 -10.27 -59.38
CA PRO A 361 26.89 -10.45 -60.58
C PRO A 361 28.29 -9.90 -60.34
N THR A 362 29.31 -10.71 -60.66
CA THR A 362 30.70 -10.28 -60.65
C THR A 362 30.98 -9.60 -61.99
N ALA A 363 31.33 -8.31 -61.93
CA ALA A 363 31.86 -7.43 -62.99
C ALA A 363 31.12 -7.39 -64.35
#